data_AF-A0A7M4E658-F1
#
_entry.id   AF-A0A7M4E658-F1
#
_cell.length_a   1.000
_cell.length_b   1.000
_cell.length_c   1.000
_cell.angle_alpha   90.00
_cell.angle_beta   90.00
_cell.angle_gamma   90.00
#
_symmetry.space_group_name_H-M   'P 1'
#
loop_
_entity.id
_entity.type
_entity.pdbx_description
1 polymer ?
#
loop_
_entity_poly.entity_id
_entity_poly.type
_entity_poly.pdbx_seq_one_letter_code
_entity_poly.pdbx_strand_id
1 'polypeptide(L)'
;MRYRDAYSVSRPNCGRTLRLLGDAAAMSSLLPKPQLRGLLSKWLRFHAVGAFLFSAGSAVIYKFSVAEPRKRAYTEYYKNHDPIADFEALREAGVFESVKPKGK
;
A
#
# COMPACT_ATOMS: atom_id res chain seq x y z
N MET A 1 21.68 -35.14 -29.78
CA MET A 1 21.99 -34.70 -28.40
C MET A 1 20.79 -35.03 -27.52
N ARG A 2 20.88 -36.11 -26.75
CA ARG A 2 19.84 -36.54 -25.79
C ARG A 2 20.34 -36.29 -24.38
N TYR A 3 19.53 -35.68 -23.51
CA TYR A 3 19.41 -36.15 -22.13
C TYR A 3 18.14 -35.57 -21.49
N ARG A 4 17.08 -36.37 -21.49
CA ARG A 4 15.89 -36.20 -20.67
C ARG A 4 15.73 -37.49 -19.86
N ASP A 5 15.29 -37.33 -18.63
CA ASP A 5 14.67 -38.34 -17.76
C ASP A 5 15.59 -39.34 -17.01
N ALA A 6 15.92 -38.98 -15.76
CA ALA A 6 16.30 -39.95 -14.73
C ALA A 6 16.01 -39.37 -13.33
N TYR A 7 14.73 -39.24 -12.97
CA TYR A 7 14.28 -38.85 -11.63
C TYR A 7 13.19 -39.82 -11.12
N SER A 8 13.53 -41.09 -10.90
CA SER A 8 12.70 -41.99 -10.08
C SER A 8 13.37 -43.35 -9.82
N VAL A 9 14.14 -43.51 -8.74
CA VAL A 9 14.12 -44.76 -7.95
C VAL A 9 14.43 -44.41 -6.50
N SER A 10 13.40 -44.53 -5.66
CA SER A 10 13.48 -44.45 -4.20
C SER A 10 14.12 -45.73 -3.66
N ARG A 11 15.20 -45.64 -2.87
CA ARG A 11 15.71 -46.76 -2.07
C ARG A 11 15.48 -46.47 -0.59
N PRO A 12 14.77 -47.34 0.17
CA PRO A 12 14.62 -47.15 1.60
C PRO A 12 15.94 -47.52 2.30
N ASN A 13 16.53 -46.55 3.00
CA ASN A 13 17.77 -46.75 3.74
C ASN A 13 17.45 -47.18 5.18
N CYS A 14 17.82 -48.42 5.50
CA CYS A 14 17.60 -49.17 6.76
C CYS A 14 18.24 -48.51 8.02
N GLY A 15 18.85 -47.32 7.90
CA GLY A 15 19.51 -46.60 9.00
C GLY A 15 18.73 -45.44 9.62
N ARG A 16 17.43 -45.27 9.32
CA ARG A 16 16.64 -44.08 9.73
C ARG A 16 15.92 -44.22 11.08
N THR A 17 15.69 -45.42 11.58
CA THR A 17 14.89 -45.64 12.81
C THR A 17 15.70 -45.59 14.11
N LEU A 18 17.03 -45.79 14.06
CA LEU A 18 17.88 -45.81 15.26
C LEU A 18 18.39 -44.42 15.69
N ARG A 19 18.22 -43.38 14.87
CA ARG A 19 18.54 -41.98 15.23
C ARG A 19 17.37 -41.19 15.82
N LEU A 20 16.14 -41.68 15.71
CA LEU A 20 14.96 -40.90 16.10
C LEU A 20 14.67 -40.91 17.61
N LEU A 21 15.23 -41.84 18.38
CA LEU A 21 14.99 -41.92 19.83
C LEU A 21 16.05 -41.22 20.70
N GLY A 22 17.26 -40.98 20.17
CA GLY A 22 18.34 -40.32 20.90
C GLY A 22 18.26 -38.79 20.89
N ASP A 23 17.59 -38.21 19.89
CA ASP A 23 17.60 -36.76 19.67
C ASP A 23 16.47 -36.01 20.42
N ALA A 24 15.46 -36.72 20.94
CA ALA A 24 14.31 -36.06 21.57
C ALA A 24 14.62 -35.40 22.93
N ALA A 25 15.63 -35.89 23.67
CA ALA A 25 15.97 -35.37 25.00
C ALA A 25 17.03 -34.26 25.00
N ALA A 26 17.73 -34.03 23.87
CA ALA A 26 18.77 -33.00 23.72
C ALA A 26 18.32 -31.78 22.88
N MET A 27 17.08 -31.76 22.40
CA MET A 27 16.54 -30.75 21.47
C MET A 27 15.85 -29.56 22.18
N SER A 28 16.36 -29.12 23.33
CA SER A 28 15.94 -27.85 23.95
C SER A 28 17.06 -26.82 24.11
N SER A 29 18.27 -27.07 23.57
CA SER A 29 19.37 -26.10 23.66
C SER A 29 20.29 -26.02 22.43
N LEU A 30 19.93 -26.63 21.28
CA LEU A 30 20.71 -26.55 20.04
C LEU A 30 20.00 -25.74 18.96
N LEU A 31 20.63 -24.63 18.55
CA LEU A 31 20.09 -23.66 17.61
C LEU A 31 20.02 -24.25 16.19
N PRO A 32 18.83 -24.34 15.56
CA PRO A 32 18.70 -24.88 14.21
C PRO A 32 19.38 -23.98 13.19
N LYS A 33 20.03 -24.56 12.17
CA LYS A 33 20.81 -23.78 11.20
C LYS A 33 19.94 -22.75 10.47
N PRO A 34 20.25 -21.45 10.55
CA PRO A 34 19.48 -20.42 9.87
C PRO A 34 19.71 -20.46 8.36
N GLN A 35 18.83 -19.80 7.59
CA GLN A 35 18.96 -19.67 6.15
C GLN A 35 20.18 -18.80 5.79
N LEU A 36 21.23 -19.40 5.21
CA LEU A 36 22.50 -18.70 4.90
C LEU A 36 22.60 -18.20 3.45
N ARG A 37 21.66 -18.56 2.57
CA ARG A 37 21.70 -18.20 1.14
C ARG A 37 20.36 -17.64 0.66
N GLY A 38 20.42 -16.74 -0.31
CA GLY A 38 19.23 -16.14 -0.94
C GLY A 38 18.51 -15.11 -0.06
N LEU A 39 19.16 -14.62 1.00
CA LEU A 39 18.60 -13.61 1.90
C LEU A 39 18.18 -12.36 1.13
N LEU A 40 19.07 -11.81 0.30
CA LEU A 40 18.78 -10.61 -0.50
C LEU A 40 17.57 -10.77 -1.41
N SER A 41 17.47 -11.90 -2.12
CA SER A 41 16.33 -12.15 -3.03
C SER A 41 15.01 -12.26 -2.28
N LYS A 42 15.01 -12.80 -1.05
CA LYS A 42 13.80 -12.85 -0.20
C LYS A 42 13.38 -11.44 0.23
N TRP A 43 14.32 -10.63 0.69
CA TRP A 43 14.06 -9.24 1.09
C TRP A 43 13.57 -8.40 -0.08
N LEU A 44 14.20 -8.51 -1.25
CA LEU A 44 13.82 -7.74 -2.43
C LEU A 44 12.39 -8.06 -2.88
N ARG A 45 12.00 -9.34 -2.91
CA ARG A 45 10.63 -9.74 -3.28
C ARG A 45 9.60 -9.24 -2.26
N PHE A 46 9.93 -9.32 -0.98
CA PHE A 46 9.08 -8.81 0.08
C PHE A 46 8.86 -7.29 -0.03
N HIS A 47 9.94 -6.53 -0.19
CA HIS A 47 9.86 -5.07 -0.34
C HIS A 47 9.21 -4.65 -1.64
N ALA A 48 9.43 -5.37 -2.74
CA ALA A 48 8.78 -5.07 -4.02
C ALA A 48 7.25 -5.14 -3.87
N VAL A 49 6.72 -6.25 -3.34
CA VAL A 49 5.27 -6.38 -3.11
C VAL A 49 4.77 -5.34 -2.12
N GLY A 50 5.50 -5.11 -1.03
CA GLY A 50 5.16 -4.08 -0.04
C GLY A 50 5.09 -2.66 -0.65
N ALA A 51 6.05 -2.30 -1.51
CA ALA A 51 6.09 -1.00 -2.18
C ALA A 51 4.92 -0.82 -3.16
N PHE A 52 4.54 -1.86 -3.89
CA PHE A 52 3.36 -1.82 -4.78
C PHE A 52 2.07 -1.63 -3.99
N LEU A 53 1.89 -2.35 -2.89
CA LEU A 53 0.71 -2.18 -2.03
C LEU A 53 0.68 -0.80 -1.37
N PHE A 54 1.82 -0.32 -0.90
CA PHE A 54 1.93 0.99 -0.27
C PHE A 54 1.63 2.13 -1.26
N SER A 55 2.16 2.06 -2.49
CA SER A 55 1.90 3.05 -3.53
C SER A 55 0.44 3.04 -4.01
N ALA A 56 -0.16 1.86 -4.18
CA ALA A 56 -1.59 1.76 -4.50
C ALA A 56 -2.44 2.30 -3.35
N GLY A 57 -2.12 1.95 -2.10
CA GLY A 57 -2.80 2.45 -0.91
C GLY A 57 -2.72 3.97 -0.77
N SER A 58 -1.54 4.57 -0.96
CA SER A 58 -1.37 6.01 -0.88
C SER A 58 -2.16 6.76 -1.96
N ALA A 59 -2.20 6.23 -3.19
CA ALA A 59 -3.01 6.80 -4.26
C ALA A 59 -4.52 6.79 -3.93
N VAL A 60 -5.01 5.68 -3.36
CA VAL A 60 -6.41 5.56 -2.92
C VAL A 60 -6.72 6.54 -1.79
N ILE A 61 -5.84 6.62 -0.79
CA ILE A 61 -5.98 7.57 0.33
C ILE A 61 -6.08 8.99 -0.22
N TYR A 62 -5.17 9.39 -1.11
CA TYR A 62 -5.16 10.73 -1.70
C TYR A 62 -6.45 11.03 -2.50
N LYS A 63 -6.94 10.07 -3.28
CA LYS A 63 -8.18 10.23 -4.03
C LYS A 63 -9.35 10.55 -3.09
N PHE A 64 -9.51 9.80 -2.01
CA PHE A 64 -10.66 9.95 -1.12
C PHE A 64 -10.50 11.09 -0.11
N SER A 65 -9.30 11.36 0.39
CA SER A 65 -9.09 12.42 1.39
C SER A 65 -8.94 13.81 0.77
N VAL A 66 -8.50 13.90 -0.50
CA VAL A 66 -8.23 15.19 -1.14
C VAL A 66 -9.06 15.40 -2.39
N ALA A 67 -9.02 14.48 -3.35
CA ALA A 67 -9.60 14.74 -4.67
C ALA A 67 -11.14 14.76 -4.65
N GLU A 68 -11.76 13.77 -4.02
CA GLU A 68 -13.22 13.67 -3.90
C GLU A 68 -13.85 14.81 -3.08
N PRO A 69 -13.39 15.15 -1.86
CA PRO A 69 -13.99 16.23 -1.08
C PRO A 69 -13.83 17.58 -1.78
N ARG A 70 -12.72 17.81 -2.47
CA ARG A 70 -12.54 19.03 -3.28
C ARG A 70 -13.59 19.13 -4.38
N LYS A 71 -13.80 18.06 -5.15
CA LYS A 71 -14.83 18.03 -6.20
C LYS A 71 -16.23 18.25 -5.61
N ARG A 72 -16.53 17.62 -4.48
CA ARG A 72 -17.82 17.78 -3.78
C ARG A 72 -18.03 19.23 -3.33
N ALA A 73 -17.03 19.86 -2.71
CA ALA A 73 -17.10 21.25 -2.28
C ALA A 73 -17.41 22.21 -3.44
N TYR A 74 -16.77 22.05 -4.59
CA TYR A 74 -17.10 22.86 -5.78
C TYR A 74 -18.53 22.60 -6.26
N THR A 75 -18.97 21.34 -6.32
CA THR A 75 -20.35 21.04 -6.74
C THR A 75 -21.37 21.57 -5.75
N GLU A 76 -21.08 21.55 -4.45
CA GLU A 76 -21.97 22.08 -3.41
C GLU A 76 -22.06 23.60 -3.48
N TYR A 77 -20.94 24.28 -3.72
CA TYR A 77 -20.92 25.72 -3.96
C TYR A 77 -21.81 26.10 -5.15
N TYR A 78 -21.57 25.51 -6.32
CA TYR A 78 -22.31 25.89 -7.53
C TYR A 78 -23.76 25.42 -7.60
N LYS A 79 -24.22 24.52 -6.71
CA LYS A 79 -25.63 24.11 -6.68
C LYS A 79 -26.58 25.23 -6.25
N ASN A 80 -26.17 26.05 -5.30
CA ASN A 80 -27.02 27.07 -4.67
C ASN A 80 -26.41 28.49 -4.76
N HIS A 81 -25.32 28.66 -5.50
CA HIS A 81 -24.65 29.94 -5.62
C HIS A 81 -25.44 30.91 -6.50
N ASP A 82 -25.86 32.03 -5.91
CA ASP A 82 -26.41 33.19 -6.62
C ASP A 82 -25.32 34.25 -6.82
N PRO A 83 -24.84 34.45 -8.06
CA PRO A 83 -23.76 35.40 -8.34
C PRO A 83 -24.17 36.86 -8.07
N ILE A 84 -25.46 37.19 -8.13
CA ILE A 84 -25.94 38.57 -7.91
C ILE A 84 -25.87 38.88 -6.42
N ALA A 85 -26.34 37.97 -5.56
CA ALA A 85 -26.27 38.14 -4.11
C ALA A 85 -24.82 38.27 -3.60
N ASP A 86 -23.92 37.42 -4.07
CA ASP A 86 -22.50 37.50 -3.71
C ASP A 86 -21.87 38.80 -4.23
N PHE A 87 -22.24 39.26 -5.43
CA PHE A 87 -21.81 40.56 -5.95
C PHE A 87 -22.31 41.73 -5.10
N GLU A 88 -23.58 41.73 -4.69
CA GLU A 88 -24.13 42.81 -3.87
C GLU A 88 -23.44 42.88 -2.51
N ALA A 89 -23.16 41.72 -1.88
CA ALA A 89 -22.39 41.65 -0.64
C ALA A 89 -20.97 42.22 -0.79
N LEU A 90 -20.28 41.88 -1.89
CA LEU A 90 -18.94 42.41 -2.19
C LEU A 90 -18.94 43.90 -2.55
N ARG A 91 -19.99 44.36 -3.24
CA ARG A 91 -20.19 45.78 -3.57
C ARG A 91 -20.44 46.61 -2.32
N GLU A 92 -21.24 46.10 -1.38
CA GLU A 92 -21.48 46.75 -0.09
C GLU A 92 -20.23 46.78 0.79
N ALA A 93 -19.41 45.73 0.73
CA ALA A 93 -18.08 45.72 1.35
C ALA A 93 -17.09 46.71 0.70
N GLY A 94 -17.44 47.33 -0.43
CA GLY A 94 -16.62 48.35 -1.10
C GLY A 94 -15.37 47.79 -1.78
N VAL A 95 -15.36 46.50 -2.15
CA VAL A 95 -14.23 45.85 -2.82
C VAL A 95 -14.08 46.33 -4.27
N PHE A 96 -15.18 46.73 -4.90
CA PHE A 96 -15.18 47.16 -6.30
C PHE A 96 -14.80 48.64 -6.45
N GLU A 97 -13.85 48.91 -7.34
CA GLU A 97 -13.52 50.27 -7.78
C GLU A 97 -14.55 50.79 -8.81
N SER A 98 -15.08 49.90 -9.65
CA SER A 98 -16.00 50.24 -10.74
C SER A 98 -17.44 50.50 -10.28
N VAL A 99 -17.86 49.92 -9.14
CA VAL A 99 -19.23 50.02 -8.64
C VAL A 99 -19.22 50.45 -7.18
N LYS A 100 -19.77 51.63 -6.92
CA LYS A 100 -19.87 52.18 -5.56
C LYS A 100 -20.89 51.42 -4.71
N PRO A 101 -20.70 51.33 -3.38
CA PRO A 101 -21.69 50.78 -2.47
C PRO A 101 -22.98 51.62 -2.52
N LYS A 102 -24.16 50.99 -2.45
CA LYS A 102 -25.48 51.65 -2.57
C LYS A 102 -25.78 52.71 -1.47
N GLY A 103 -24.95 52.83 -0.43
CA GLY A 103 -25.18 53.67 0.75
C GLY A 103 -24.19 54.80 1.00
N LYS A 104 -23.38 55.21 0.00
CA LYS A 104 -22.52 56.41 0.07
C LYS A 104 -22.76 57.36 -1.09
#